data_AF-A0A661KTX8-F1
#
_entry.id   AF-A0A661KTX8-F1
#
_cell.length_a   1.000
_cell.length_b   1.000
_cell.length_c   1.000
_cell.angle_alpha   90.00
_cell.angle_beta   90.00
_cell.angle_gamma   90.00
#
_symmetry.space_group_name_H-M   'P 1'
#
loop_
_entity.id
_entity.type
_entity.pdbx_description
1 polymer ?
#
loop_
_entity_poly.entity_id
_entity_poly.type
_entity_poly.pdbx_seq_one_letter_code
_entity_poly.pdbx_strand_id
1 'polypeptide(L)' 'MKRIIGMCIGLCLFLYFGFCSAANLTLLGAGATFPYPLYDKWFHVYEKISKIKINYQPIGSGGGIRQLINRVVD' A
#
# COMPACT_ATOMS: atom_id res chain seq x y z
N MET A 1 27.11 10.89 -35.80
CA MET A 1 25.68 11.29 -35.69
C MET A 1 24.72 10.08 -35.68
N LYS A 2 24.84 9.10 -36.59
CA LYS A 2 23.92 7.94 -36.69
C LYS A 2 23.85 7.05 -35.43
N ARG A 3 24.96 6.92 -34.67
CA ARG A 3 25.03 6.15 -33.41
C ARG A 3 24.24 6.80 -32.25
N ILE A 4 24.18 8.13 -32.21
CA ILE A 4 23.49 8.88 -31.16
C ILE A 4 21.97 8.80 -31.37
N ILE A 5 21.53 8.89 -32.62
CA ILE A 5 20.11 8.77 -33.00
C ILE A 5 19.56 7.37 -32.66
N GLY A 6 20.32 6.31 -32.95
CA GLY A 6 19.93 4.94 -32.57
C GLY A 6 19.80 4.74 -31.06
N MET A 7 20.67 5.40 -30.27
CA MET A 7 20.65 5.34 -28.82
C MET A 7 19.42 6.07 -28.22
N CYS A 8 19.04 7.21 -28.80
CA CYS A 8 17.82 7.93 -28.41
C CYS A 8 16.54 7.13 -28.73
N ILE A 9 16.49 6.47 -29.89
CA ILE A 9 15.34 5.63 -30.28
C ILE A 9 15.22 4.41 -29.35
N GLY A 10 16.34 3.76 -29.02
CA GLY A 10 16.36 2.64 -28.08
C GLY A 10 15.90 3.04 -26.67
N LEU A 11 16.32 4.21 -26.19
CA LEU A 11 15.88 4.74 -24.89
C LEU A 11 14.38 5.09 -24.89
N CYS A 12 13.87 5.70 -25.97
CA CYS A 12 12.44 5.99 -26.11
C CYS A 12 11.58 4.73 -26.16
N LEU A 13 12.03 3.67 -26.84
CA LEU A 13 11.35 2.36 -26.88
C LEU A 13 11.33 1.67 -25.51
N PHE A 14 12.41 1.79 -24.73
CA PHE A 14 12.51 1.23 -23.38
C PHE A 14 11.56 1.93 -22.39
N LEU A 15 11.36 3.24 -22.55
CA LEU A 15 10.40 4.01 -21.75
C LEU A 15 8.94 3.79 -22.20
N TYR A 16 8.70 3.39 -23.45
CA TYR A 16 7.36 3.12 -23.98
C TYR A 16 6.77 1.79 -23.45
N PHE A 17 7.62 0.80 -23.15
CA PHE A 17 7.24 -0.42 -22.44
C PHE A 17 7.27 -0.20 -20.92
N GLY A 18 6.49 0.79 -20.46
CA GLY A 18 6.39 1.20 -19.07
C GLY A 18 6.28 0.01 -18.11
N PHE A 19 7.10 0.06 -17.07
CA PHE A 19 7.07 -0.84 -15.92
C PHE A 19 5.65 -0.85 -15.31
N CYS A 20 4.92 -1.95 -15.45
CA CYS A 20 3.74 -2.20 -14.62
C CYS A 20 4.24 -2.62 -13.23
N SER A 21 4.46 -1.64 -12.35
CA SER A 21 4.71 -1.91 -10.94
C SER A 21 3.38 -2.31 -10.31
N ALA A 22 3.29 -3.55 -9.83
CA ALA A 22 2.18 -3.97 -8.98
C ALA A 22 2.20 -3.09 -7.72
N ALA A 23 1.28 -2.13 -7.64
CA ALA A 23 1.16 -1.28 -6.48
C ALA A 23 0.76 -2.15 -5.27
N ASN A 24 1.61 -2.19 -4.25
CA ASN A 24 1.26 -2.86 -2.99
C ASN A 24 0.10 -2.09 -2.35
N LEU A 25 -1.07 -2.71 -2.28
CA LEU A 25 -2.25 -2.12 -1.65
C LEU A 25 -1.98 -1.94 -0.15
N THR A 26 -2.22 -0.74 0.37
CA THR A 26 -2.17 -0.46 1.80
C THR A 26 -3.55 -0.05 2.27
N LEU A 27 -4.03 -0.72 3.32
CA LEU A 27 -5.26 -0.38 4.02
C LEU A 27 -4.95 0.42 5.28
N LEU A 28 -5.78 1.41 5.58
CA LEU A 28 -5.77 2.23 6.79
C LEU A 28 -6.88 1.74 7.70
N GLY A 29 -6.55 1.48 8.96
CA GLY A 29 -7.50 1.09 10.00
C GLY A 29 -7.30 1.90 11.27
N ALA A 30 -8.35 2.00 12.08
CA ALA A 30 -8.28 2.55 13.42
C ALA A 30 -9.34 1.91 14.33
N GLY A 31 -9.06 1.79 15.62
CA GLY A 31 -10.05 1.30 16.57
C GLY A 31 -9.51 0.78 17.89
N ALA A 32 -10.12 -0.31 18.37
CA ALA A 32 -9.93 -0.85 19.70
C ALA A 32 -8.44 -1.09 20.03
N THR A 33 -8.01 -0.56 21.18
CA THR A 33 -6.65 -0.77 21.71
C THR A 33 -6.47 -2.18 22.27
N PHE A 34 -7.51 -2.73 22.90
CA PHE A 34 -7.48 -4.04 23.55
C PHE A 34 -7.05 -5.19 22.61
N PRO A 35 -7.65 -5.38 21.41
CA PRO A 35 -7.25 -6.46 20.50
C PRO A 35 -6.01 -6.13 19.64
N TYR A 36 -5.47 -4.92 19.71
CA TYR A 36 -4.39 -4.48 18.80
C TYR A 36 -3.17 -5.41 18.75
N PRO A 37 -2.64 -5.94 19.88
CA PRO A 37 -1.49 -6.86 19.83
C PRO A 37 -1.75 -8.16 19.04
N LEU A 38 -3.01 -8.60 18.95
CA LEU A 38 -3.41 -9.74 18.14
C LEU A 38 -3.50 -9.35 16.66
N TYR A 39 -4.14 -8.21 16.37
CA TYR A 39 -4.26 -7.68 15.01
C TYR A 39 -2.90 -7.43 14.38
N ASP A 40 -1.94 -6.86 15.11
CA ASP A 40 -0.58 -6.60 14.62
C ASP A 40 0.09 -7.89 14.11
N LYS A 41 -0.02 -8.99 14.87
CA LYS A 41 0.48 -10.30 14.44
C LYS A 41 -0.22 -10.80 13.18
N TRP A 42 -1.54 -10.66 13.12
CA TRP A 42 -2.31 -11.08 11.95
C TRP A 42 -1.99 -10.25 10.71
N PHE A 43 -1.81 -8.94 10.84
CA PHE A 43 -1.44 -8.05 9.75
C PHE A 43 -0.07 -8.42 9.16
N HIS A 44 0.91 -8.71 10.01
CA HIS A 44 2.21 -9.17 9.55
C HIS A 44 2.14 -10.52 8.82
N VAL A 45 1.30 -11.46 9.27
CA VAL A 45 1.07 -12.72 8.54
C VAL A 45 0.34 -12.47 7.23
N TYR A 46 -0.68 -11.62 7.25
CA TYR A 46 -1.50 -11.27 6.09
C TYR A 46 -0.66 -10.63 4.99
N GLU A 47 0.19 -9.65 5.33
CA GLU A 47 1.09 -8.97 4.38
C GLU A 47 2.00 -9.97 3.64
N LYS A 48 2.47 -11.03 4.32
CA LYS A 48 3.31 -12.05 3.69
C LYS A 48 2.57 -12.85 2.61
N ILE A 49 1.30 -13.20 2.85
CA ILE A 49 0.50 -14.04 1.97
C ILE A 49 -0.23 -13.24 0.88
N SER A 50 -0.67 -12.01 1.18
CA SER A 50 -1.50 -11.21 0.28
C SER A 50 -0.73 -10.07 -0.41
N LYS A 51 0.45 -9.71 0.11
CA LYS A 51 1.17 -8.47 -0.25
C LYS A 51 0.39 -7.19 0.06
N ILE A 52 -0.69 -7.28 0.83
CA ILE A 52 -1.47 -6.14 1.29
C ILE A 52 -0.95 -5.72 2.66
N LYS A 53 -0.56 -4.46 2.78
CA LYS A 53 -0.13 -3.87 4.05
C LYS A 53 -1.34 -3.32 4.79
N ILE A 54 -1.40 -3.49 6.10
CA ILE A 54 -2.44 -2.87 6.94
C ILE A 54 -1.76 -1.96 7.95
N ASN A 55 -2.12 -0.68 7.92
CA ASN A 55 -1.65 0.33 8.86
C ASN A 55 -2.78 0.66 9.84
N TYR A 56 -2.66 0.22 11.09
CA TYR A 56 -3.72 0.30 12.08
C TYR A 56 -3.37 1.21 13.25
N GLN A 57 -4.29 2.12 13.59
CA GLN A 57 -4.15 3.05 14.71
C GLN A 57 -4.97 2.61 15.94
N PRO A 58 -4.33 2.18 17.04
CA PRO A 58 -5.02 1.80 18.27
C PRO A 58 -5.42 3.04 19.09
N ILE A 59 -6.56 3.64 18.75
CA ILE A 59 -7.07 4.87 19.39
C ILE A 59 -8.32 4.66 20.26
N GLY A 60 -8.75 3.41 20.44
CA GLY A 60 -9.98 3.02 21.12
C GLY A 60 -11.17 2.85 20.17
N SER A 61 -12.13 1.99 20.55
CA SER A 61 -13.24 1.60 19.67
C SER A 61 -14.08 2.78 19.19
N GLY A 62 -14.42 3.71 20.09
CA GLY A 62 -15.19 4.90 19.73
C GLY A 62 -14.45 5.83 18.74
N GLY A 63 -13.13 5.93 18.87
CA GLY A 63 -12.30 6.68 17.92
C GLY A 63 -12.31 6.04 16.53
N GLY A 64 -12.13 4.71 16.47
CA GLY A 64 -12.18 3.95 15.21
C GLY A 64 -13.53 4.04 14.52
N ILE A 65 -14.63 3.84 15.25
CA ILE A 65 -16.00 3.98 14.72
C ILE A 65 -16.19 5.36 14.08
N ARG A 66 -15.76 6.42 14.77
CA ARG A 66 -15.87 7.78 14.24
C ARG A 66 -15.03 7.99 12.98
N GLN A 67 -13.81 7.47 12.95
CA GLN A 67 -12.96 7.57 11.75
C GLN A 67 -13.55 6.81 10.56
N LEU A 68 -14.13 5.63 10.79
CA LEU A 68 -14.80 4.84 9.75
C LEU A 68 -16.04 5.57 9.21
N ILE A 69 -16.90 6.09 10.09
CA ILE A 69 -18.08 6.87 9.69
C ILE A 69 -17.68 8.09 8.86
N ASN A 70 -16.59 8.76 9.25
CA ASN A 70 -16.06 9.93 8.55
C ASN A 70 -15.23 9.57 7.31
N ARG A 71 -15.08 8.27 6.97
CA ARG A 71 -14.27 7.78 5.85
C ARG A 71 -12.82 8.26 5.87
N VAL A 72 -12.25 8.35 7.08
CA VAL A 72 -10.82 8.66 7.30
C VAL A 72 -9.96 7.41 7.16
N VAL A 73 -10.56 6.24 7.42
CA VAL A 73 -9.98 4.90 7.30
C VAL A 73 -10.85 4.06 6.36
N ASP A 74 -10.31 2.94 5.90
CA ASP A 74 -10.98 2.01 4.97
C ASP A 74 -12.06 1.14 5.64
#